data_AF-A0A4Y8C6S0-F1
#
_entry.id   AF-A0A4Y8C6S0-F1
#
_cell.length_a   1.000
_cell.length_b   1.000
_cell.length_c   1.000
_cell.angle_alpha   90.00
_cell.angle_beta   90.00
_cell.angle_gamma   90.00
#
_symmetry.space_group_name_H-M   'P 1'
#
loop_
_entity.id
_entity.type
_entity.pdbx_description
1 polymer ?
#
loop_
_entity_poly.entity_id
_entity_poly.type
_entity_poly.pdbx_seq_one_letter_code
_entity_poly.pdbx_strand_id
1 'polypeptide(L)'
;FKKDIEIHWFVDEKFEGILKNHPLIDKLYALPLKDKKILKSLKILLKARKNNYNAVIDLQGLIKSAIVSRILSRNNFGFDKNSLKESFAHNFYNQKLELDYNENVFV
;
A
#
# COMPACT_ATOMS: atom_id res chain seq x y z
N PHE A 1 -4.73 -23.20 -13.77
CA PHE A 1 -4.92 -22.56 -12.45
C PHE A 1 -5.82 -21.36 -12.62
N LYS A 2 -7.03 -21.38 -12.04
CA LYS A 2 -7.88 -20.19 -12.00
C LYS A 2 -7.41 -19.38 -10.80
N LYS A 3 -6.99 -18.13 -11.03
CA LYS A 3 -6.55 -17.25 -9.94
C LYS A 3 -7.80 -16.66 -9.32
N ASP A 4 -8.14 -17.06 -8.10
CA ASP A 4 -9.32 -16.55 -7.38
C ASP A 4 -9.08 -15.15 -6.78
N ILE A 5 -7.84 -14.64 -6.87
CA ILE A 5 -7.42 -13.36 -6.31
C ILE A 5 -6.54 -12.62 -7.32
N GLU A 6 -6.84 -11.35 -7.59
CA GLU A 6 -6.00 -10.43 -8.36
C GLU A 6 -5.21 -9.53 -7.40
N ILE A 7 -3.88 -9.51 -7.54
CA ILE A 7 -2.96 -8.77 -6.70
C ILE A 7 -2.35 -7.63 -7.50
N HIS A 8 -2.73 -6.41 -7.13
CA HIS A 8 -2.05 -5.19 -7.58
C HIS A 8 -1.11 -4.71 -6.49
N TRP A 9 0.13 -4.38 -6.88
CA TRP A 9 1.15 -3.90 -5.96
C TRP A 9 1.52 -2.46 -6.26
N PHE A 10 1.51 -1.60 -5.25
CA PHE A 10 1.92 -0.19 -5.36
C PHE A 10 3.28 -0.02 -4.69
N VAL A 11 4.25 0.55 -5.41
CA VAL A 11 5.62 0.70 -4.93
C VAL A 11 6.20 2.05 -5.35
N ASP A 12 7.13 2.60 -4.59
CA ASP A 12 7.94 3.73 -5.05
C ASP A 12 8.72 3.31 -6.31
N GLU A 13 8.73 4.14 -7.36
CA GLU A 13 9.33 3.81 -8.66
C GLU A 13 10.80 3.40 -8.57
N LYS A 14 11.54 3.93 -7.58
CA LYS A 14 12.94 3.54 -7.32
C LYS A 14 13.12 2.05 -6.97
N PHE A 15 12.06 1.38 -6.51
CA PHE A 15 12.09 -0.02 -6.08
C PHE A 15 11.29 -0.93 -7.02
N GLU A 16 10.75 -0.41 -8.13
CA GLU A 16 9.97 -1.19 -9.10
C GLU A 16 10.74 -2.43 -9.59
N GLY A 17 12.04 -2.29 -9.82
CA GLY A 17 12.90 -3.37 -10.31
C GLY A 17 12.92 -4.61 -9.42
N ILE A 18 12.68 -4.47 -8.10
CA ILE A 18 12.66 -5.60 -7.15
C ILE A 18 11.44 -6.50 -7.39
N LEU A 19 10.32 -5.92 -7.85
CA LEU A 19 9.03 -6.59 -7.97
C LEU A 19 8.64 -6.88 -9.42
N LYS A 20 9.41 -6.37 -10.37
CA LYS A 20 9.17 -6.56 -11.79
C LYS A 20 9.17 -8.06 -12.12
N ASN A 21 8.16 -8.50 -12.86
CA ASN A 21 7.95 -9.90 -13.26
C ASN A 21 7.71 -10.89 -12.10
N HIS A 22 7.38 -10.41 -10.89
CA HIS A 22 7.03 -11.31 -9.80
C HIS A 22 5.76 -12.12 -10.15
N PRO A 23 5.79 -13.46 -10.11
CA PRO A 23 4.71 -14.30 -10.67
C PRO A 23 3.36 -14.15 -9.94
N LEU A 24 3.38 -13.66 -8.70
CA LEU A 24 2.16 -13.44 -7.91
C LEU A 24 1.54 -12.06 -8.10
N ILE A 25 2.26 -11.09 -8.70
CA ILE A 25 1.76 -9.72 -8.91
C ILE A 25 1.15 -9.62 -10.31
N ASP A 26 -0.17 -9.40 -10.39
CA ASP A 26 -0.86 -9.24 -11.67
C ASP A 26 -0.62 -7.86 -12.28
N LYS A 27 -0.45 -6.85 -11.41
CA LYS A 27 -0.16 -5.48 -11.85
C LYS A 27 0.72 -4.73 -10.87
N LEU A 28 1.80 -4.17 -11.41
CA LEU A 28 2.71 -3.32 -10.67
C LEU A 28 2.42 -1.84 -10.99
N TYR A 29 2.24 -1.04 -9.94
CA TYR A 29 2.06 0.40 -10.02
C TYR A 29 3.26 1.11 -9.37
N ALA A 30 4.19 1.56 -10.21
CA ALA A 30 5.30 2.41 -9.80
C ALA A 30 4.82 3.86 -9.57
N LEU A 31 5.03 4.39 -8.37
CA LEU A 31 4.63 5.73 -7.95
C LEU A 31 5.87 6.63 -7.78
N PRO A 32 5.94 7.79 -8.44
CA PRO A 32 7.04 8.74 -8.29
C PRO A 32 6.92 9.55 -6.98
N LEU A 33 7.08 8.89 -5.83
CA LEU A 33 6.80 9.49 -4.51
C LEU A 33 7.92 10.43 -4.01
N LYS A 34 9.16 10.25 -4.48
CA LYS A 34 10.32 11.04 -4.03
C LYS A 34 10.38 12.44 -4.66
N ASP A 35 10.05 12.56 -5.94
CA ASP A 35 10.27 13.79 -6.73
C ASP A 35 9.20 14.87 -6.52
N LYS A 36 8.40 14.81 -5.44
CA LYS A 36 7.22 15.66 -5.24
C LYS A 36 6.27 15.67 -6.45
N LYS A 37 6.32 14.65 -7.31
CA LYS A 37 5.43 14.46 -8.47
C LYS A 37 4.05 13.96 -8.01
N ILE A 38 3.50 14.61 -6.98
CA ILE A 38 2.25 14.25 -6.29
C ILE A 38 1.10 14.19 -7.29
N LEU A 39 1.03 15.13 -8.23
CA LEU A 39 0.00 15.13 -9.28
C LEU A 39 0.08 13.90 -10.20
N LYS A 40 1.30 13.44 -10.53
CA LYS A 40 1.49 12.22 -11.35
C LYS A 40 1.07 10.99 -10.56
N SER A 41 1.51 10.87 -9.31
CA SER A 41 1.07 9.78 -8.41
C SER A 41 -0.44 9.78 -8.24
N LEU A 42 -1.06 10.94 -7.99
CA LEU A 42 -2.51 11.05 -7.83
C LEU A 42 -3.26 10.64 -9.10
N LYS A 43 -2.80 11.03 -10.30
CA LYS A 43 -3.39 10.58 -11.57
C LYS A 43 -3.34 9.06 -11.71
N ILE A 44 -2.20 8.44 -11.37
CA ILE A 44 -2.04 6.98 -11.38
C ILE A 44 -3.02 6.33 -10.40
N LEU A 45 -3.09 6.84 -9.16
CA LEU A 45 -3.97 6.33 -8.12
C LEU A 45 -5.45 6.46 -8.48
N LEU A 46 -5.89 7.61 -9.00
CA LEU A 46 -7.27 7.82 -9.43
C LEU A 46 -7.66 6.89 -10.59
N LYS A 47 -6.73 6.60 -11.51
CA LYS A 47 -6.94 5.61 -12.56
C LYS A 47 -7.03 4.20 -11.97
N ALA A 48 -6.12 3.85 -11.05
CA ALA A 48 -6.09 2.54 -10.41
C ALA A 48 -7.30 2.28 -9.50
N ARG A 49 -7.83 3.32 -8.84
CA ARG A 49 -9.03 3.25 -7.99
C ARG A 49 -10.25 2.72 -8.74
N LYS A 50 -10.32 2.93 -10.06
CA LYS A 50 -11.41 2.43 -10.92
C LYS A 50 -11.47 0.89 -10.99
N ASN A 51 -10.42 0.19 -10.54
CA ASN A 51 -10.45 -1.27 -10.42
C ASN A 51 -11.35 -1.75 -9.25
N ASN A 52 -11.89 -0.87 -8.41
CA ASN A 52 -12.82 -1.21 -7.33
C ASN A 52 -12.30 -2.28 -6.36
N TYR A 53 -11.10 -2.05 -5.79
CA TYR A 53 -10.46 -2.99 -4.88
C TYR A 53 -11.36 -3.39 -3.71
N ASN A 54 -11.55 -4.71 -3.54
CA ASN A 54 -12.28 -5.28 -2.42
C ASN A 54 -11.58 -5.00 -1.09
N ALA A 55 -10.24 -5.00 -1.08
CA ALA A 55 -9.42 -4.66 0.08
C ALA A 55 -8.11 -3.99 -0.37
N VAL A 56 -7.55 -3.12 0.47
CA VAL A 56 -6.22 -2.52 0.28
C VAL A 56 -5.43 -2.66 1.56
N ILE A 57 -4.25 -3.26 1.50
CA ILE A 57 -3.41 -3.54 2.67
C ILE A 57 -2.14 -2.70 2.59
N ASP A 58 -1.94 -1.81 3.57
CA ASP A 58 -0.70 -1.07 3.74
C ASP A 58 0.23 -1.81 4.71
N LEU A 59 1.28 -2.42 4.15
CA LEU A 59 2.31 -3.15 4.89
C LEU A 59 3.50 -2.26 5.30
N GLN A 60 3.53 -0.99 4.91
CA GLN A 60 4.66 -0.10 5.16
C GLN A 60 4.45 0.75 6.43
N GLY A 61 3.21 1.20 6.68
CA GLY A 61 2.87 1.91 7.91
C GLY A 61 3.44 3.33 8.03
N LEU A 62 3.65 4.02 6.91
CA LEU A 62 4.03 5.45 6.90
C LEU A 62 2.85 6.32 6.45
N ILE A 63 2.87 7.62 6.78
CA ILE A 63 1.77 8.53 6.42
C ILE A 63 1.52 8.53 4.90
N LYS A 64 2.58 8.52 4.08
CA LYS A 64 2.46 8.54 2.62
C LYS A 64 1.78 7.27 2.08
N SER A 65 2.15 6.10 2.58
CA SER A 65 1.54 4.83 2.18
C SER A 65 0.09 4.73 2.67
N ALA A 66 -0.19 5.27 3.85
CA ALA A 66 -1.52 5.29 4.42
C ALA A 66 -2.50 6.16 3.60
N ILE A 67 -2.04 7.31 3.11
CA ILE A 67 -2.79 8.16 2.18
C ILE A 67 -3.06 7.43 0.85
N VAL A 68 -2.05 6.76 0.28
CA VAL A 68 -2.21 5.95 -0.94
C VAL A 68 -3.30 4.90 -0.74
N SER A 69 -3.21 4.16 0.36
CA SER A 69 -4.16 3.12 0.76
C SER A 69 -5.59 3.67 0.85
N ARG A 70 -5.78 4.81 1.54
CA ARG A 70 -7.07 5.48 1.70
C ARG A 70 -7.66 6.01 0.38
N ILE A 71 -6.82 6.44 -0.56
CA ILE A 71 -7.28 6.89 -1.89
C ILE A 71 -7.83 5.72 -2.71
N LEU A 72 -7.19 4.55 -2.61
CA LEU A 72 -7.53 3.37 -3.42
C LEU A 72 -8.82 2.69 -2.98
N SER A 73 -9.10 2.62 -1.67
CA SER A 73 -10.37 2.09 -1.16
C SER A 73 -10.67 2.59 0.25
N ARG A 74 -11.96 2.59 0.63
CA ARG A 74 -12.38 2.73 2.03
C ARG A 74 -12.17 1.45 2.82
N ASN A 75 -12.14 0.28 2.17
CA ASN A 75 -11.87 -0.97 2.86
C ASN A 75 -10.35 -1.19 2.95
N ASN A 76 -9.71 -0.36 3.76
CA ASN A 76 -8.26 -0.30 3.83
C ASN A 76 -7.72 -0.64 5.22
N PHE A 77 -6.63 -1.41 5.21
CA PHE A 77 -6.00 -2.04 6.35
C PHE A 77 -4.60 -1.47 6.55
N GLY A 78 -4.20 -1.31 7.80
CA GLY A 78 -2.85 -0.96 8.20
C GLY A 78 -2.62 -1.29 9.67
N PHE A 79 -1.41 -1.01 10.16
CA PHE A 79 -1.06 -1.32 11.55
C PHE A 79 -1.71 -0.37 12.55
N ASP A 80 -1.90 -0.85 13.78
CA ASP A 80 -2.34 -0.03 14.90
C ASP A 80 -1.28 1.00 15.35
N LYS A 81 -1.71 2.06 16.05
CA LYS A 81 -0.87 3.19 16.49
C LYS A 81 0.37 2.75 17.26
N ASN A 82 0.26 1.68 18.06
CA ASN A 82 1.36 1.13 18.84
C ASN A 82 2.38 0.34 18.00
N SER A 83 2.00 -0.03 16.77
CA SER A 83 2.79 -0.83 15.85
C SER A 83 3.28 -0.03 14.63
N LEU A 84 3.09 1.30 14.63
CA LEU A 84 3.49 2.18 13.53
C LEU A 84 4.74 2.98 13.87
N LYS A 85 5.67 3.09 12.90
CA LYS A 85 6.82 4.01 12.98
C LYS A 85 6.37 5.48 13.02
N GLU A 86 5.24 5.80 12.39
CA GLU A 86 4.63 7.13 12.36
C GLU A 86 3.17 7.05 12.85
N SER A 87 2.92 7.37 14.12
CA SER A 87 1.61 7.20 14.77
C SER A 87 0.44 7.93 14.09
N PHE A 88 0.71 8.93 13.24
CA PHE A 88 -0.33 9.66 12.50
C PHE A 88 -0.90 8.88 11.31
N ALA A 89 -0.17 7.89 10.78
CA ALA A 89 -0.63 7.03 9.68
C ALA A 89 -1.93 6.27 10.06
N HIS A 90 -2.07 5.93 11.34
CA HIS A 90 -3.24 5.27 11.93
C HIS A 90 -4.59 5.90 11.52
N ASN A 91 -4.66 7.23 11.41
CA ASN A 91 -5.89 7.95 11.10
C ASN A 91 -6.40 7.71 9.67
N PHE A 92 -5.54 7.19 8.79
CA PHE A 92 -5.86 6.90 7.40
C PHE A 92 -6.31 5.45 7.17
N TYR A 93 -6.32 4.60 8.20
CA TYR A 93 -6.83 3.23 8.10
C TYR A 93 -8.24 3.12 8.69
N ASN A 94 -9.12 2.41 7.97
CA ASN A 94 -10.46 2.10 8.48
C ASN A 94 -10.48 0.80 9.27
N GLN A 95 -9.61 -0.15 8.90
CA GLN A 95 -9.39 -1.38 9.65
C GLN A 95 -7.94 -1.40 10.15
N LYS A 96 -7.75 -1.70 11.43
CA LYS A 96 -6.46 -1.63 12.10
C LYS A 96 -6.12 -3.02 12.62
N LEU A 97 -4.94 -3.47 12.28
CA LEU A 97 -4.41 -4.74 12.75
C LEU A 97 -3.43 -4.44 13.89
N GLU A 98 -3.77 -4.94 15.07
CA GLU A 98 -2.83 -5.00 16.17
C GLU A 98 -1.86 -6.15 15.86
N LEU A 99 -0.60 -5.79 15.61
CA LEU A 99 0.49 -6.76 15.51
C LEU A 99 1.44 -6.43 16.66
N ASP A 100 1.61 -7.38 17.58
CA ASP A 100 2.59 -7.25 18.63
C ASP A 100 3.98 -7.16 17.99
N TYR A 101 4.68 -6.06 18.23
CA TYR A 101 5.97 -5.75 17.61
C TYR A 101 7.03 -6.82 17.95
N ASN A 102 6.79 -7.58 19.02
CA ASN A 102 7.70 -8.59 19.54
C ASN A 102 7.81 -9.86 18.67
N GLU A 103 6.92 -10.09 17.70
CA GLU A 103 6.93 -11.35 16.93
C GLU A 103 7.67 -11.30 15.58
N ASN A 104 8.03 -10.11 15.07
CA ASN A 104 8.56 -9.99 13.69
C ASN A 104 9.76 -9.03 13.53
N VAL A 105 10.64 -8.95 14.54
CA VAL A 105 11.97 -8.34 14.35
C VAL A 105 12.93 -9.44 13.92
N PHE A 106 13.11 -9.61 12.60
CA PHE A 106 14.30 -10.28 12.10
C PHE A 106 15.49 -9.33 12.31
N VAL A 107 16.35 -9.66 13.28
CA VAL A 107 17.68 -9.06 13.48
C VAL A 107 18.64 -9.62 12.43
#